data_AF-A0A165EB93-F1
#
_entry.id   AF-A0A165EB93-F1
#
_cell.length_a   1.000
_cell.length_b   1.000
_cell.length_c   1.000
_cell.angle_alpha   90.00
_cell.angle_beta   90.00
_cell.angle_gamma   90.00
#
_symmetry.space_group_name_H-M   'P 1'
#
loop_
_entity.id
_entity.type
_entity.pdbx_description
1 polymer ?
#
loop_
_entity_poly.entity_id
_entity_poly.type
_entity_poly.pdbx_seq_one_letter_code
_entity_poly.pdbx_strand_id
1 'polypeptide(L)'
;MPSSSMPAISPETWKRVPTTAAAIFSITMPYRPPKNPVGAFFWRKRMLFETTMGLALLERWEKILLSEYSSDPSLCMWQCDLLMRRGVVIILYSMLILVVTGLYKYAPQYAVFVKQRTAYYIYGNEPEENVGRVADWVVRNLTGEL
;
A
#
# COMPACT_ATOMS: atom_id res chain seq x y z
N MET A 1 17.57 36.70 -3.24
CA MET A 1 16.84 35.59 -2.59
C MET A 1 17.76 34.38 -2.57
N PRO A 2 18.09 33.78 -1.42
CA PRO A 2 18.94 32.59 -1.39
C PRO A 2 18.11 31.39 -1.87
N SER A 3 18.63 30.66 -2.85
CA SER A 3 18.05 29.39 -3.30
C SER A 3 18.10 28.41 -2.14
N SER A 4 16.94 27.96 -1.67
CA SER A 4 16.80 26.87 -0.70
C SER A 4 17.23 25.55 -1.34
N SER A 5 18.53 25.36 -1.57
CA SER A 5 19.10 24.05 -1.86
C SER A 5 18.91 23.20 -0.60
N MET A 6 18.27 22.04 -0.72
CA MET A 6 18.12 21.10 0.39
C MET A 6 19.49 20.92 1.06
N PRO A 7 19.64 21.20 2.36
CA PRO A 7 20.91 21.07 3.03
C PRO A 7 21.34 19.60 2.94
N ALA A 8 22.47 19.35 2.27
CA ALA A 8 23.08 18.04 2.28
C ALA A 8 23.24 17.59 3.75
N ILE A 9 22.69 16.42 4.08
CA ILE A 9 22.78 15.89 5.45
C ILE A 9 24.26 15.78 5.82
N SER A 10 24.64 16.45 6.90
CA SER A 10 26.02 16.48 7.40
C SER A 10 26.55 15.06 7.65
N PRO A 11 27.82 14.74 7.29
CA PRO A 11 28.43 13.42 7.47
C PRO A 11 28.34 12.87 8.91
N GLU A 12 28.31 13.75 9.90
CA GLU A 12 28.16 13.39 11.31
C GLU A 12 26.75 12.87 11.67
N THR A 13 25.74 13.23 10.88
CA THR A 13 24.36 12.76 11.06
C THR A 13 24.24 11.27 10.79
N TRP A 14 24.98 10.75 9.81
CA TRP A 14 24.96 9.33 9.43
C TRP A 14 25.67 8.42 10.45
N LYS A 15 26.60 8.97 11.24
CA LYS A 15 27.37 8.23 12.23
C LYS A 15 26.65 8.07 13.59
N ARG A 16 25.58 8.83 13.83
CA ARG A 16 24.85 8.79 15.10
C ARG A 16 24.25 7.41 15.34
N VAL A 17 24.35 6.93 16.59
CA VAL A 17 23.65 5.72 17.02
C VAL A 17 22.19 6.11 17.29
N PRO A 18 21.22 5.60 16.53
CA PRO A 18 19.82 5.98 16.74
C PRO A 18 19.24 5.35 18.00
N THR A 19 18.27 6.06 18.58
CA THR A 19 17.31 5.48 19.51
C THR A 19 16.48 4.42 18.79
N THR A 20 16.07 3.36 19.49
CA THR A 20 15.28 2.24 18.91
C THR A 20 14.03 2.71 18.14
N ALA A 21 13.30 3.69 18.65
CA ALA A 21 12.13 4.26 17.95
C ALA A 21 12.52 4.99 16.66
N ALA A 22 13.63 5.74 16.68
CA ALA A 22 14.15 6.39 15.48
C ALA A 22 14.64 5.36 14.45
N ALA A 23 15.27 4.27 14.88
CA ALA A 23 15.69 3.20 13.97
C ALA A 23 14.53 2.50 13.26
N ILE A 24 13.35 2.43 13.89
CA ILE A 24 12.18 1.71 13.37
C ILE A 24 11.24 2.62 12.59
N PHE A 25 11.02 3.85 13.05
CA PHE A 25 9.99 4.74 12.50
C PHE A 25 10.51 6.03 11.87
N SER A 26 11.82 6.32 11.95
CA SER A 26 12.37 7.51 11.28
C SER A 26 12.30 7.36 9.76
N ILE A 27 11.97 8.45 9.08
CA ILE A 27 12.01 8.54 7.61
C ILE A 27 13.44 8.41 7.10
N THR A 28 14.42 8.97 7.81
CA THR A 28 15.85 8.83 7.47
C THR A 28 16.44 7.66 8.24
N MET A 29 16.80 6.58 7.54
CA MET A 29 17.38 5.40 8.17
C MET A 29 18.92 5.56 8.35
N PRO A 30 19.45 5.49 9.58
CA PRO A 30 20.88 5.43 9.82
C PRO A 30 21.45 4.02 9.61
N TYR A 31 22.68 3.94 9.10
CA TYR A 31 23.35 2.67 8.75
C TYR A 31 23.81 1.83 9.95
N ARG A 32 23.87 2.40 11.16
CA ARG A 32 24.26 1.64 12.36
C ARG A 32 23.06 0.95 13.02
N PRO A 33 23.19 -0.33 13.41
CA PRO A 33 22.18 -0.98 14.22
C PRO A 33 22.07 -0.34 15.61
N PRO A 34 20.85 -0.25 16.19
CA PRO A 34 20.66 0.18 17.57
C PRO A 34 21.23 -0.87 18.54
N LYS A 35 21.68 -0.42 19.73
CA LYS A 35 22.33 -1.30 20.73
C LYS A 35 21.39 -2.34 21.35
N ASN A 36 20.08 -2.09 21.32
CA ASN A 36 19.10 -2.97 21.93
C ASN A 36 18.83 -4.20 21.04
N PRO A 37 18.77 -5.43 21.57
CA PRO A 37 18.61 -6.64 20.76
C PRO A 37 17.27 -6.69 20.00
N VAL A 38 16.18 -6.30 20.65
CA VAL A 38 14.84 -6.20 20.02
C VAL A 38 14.85 -5.12 18.93
N GLY A 39 15.47 -3.97 19.21
CA GLY A 39 15.62 -2.90 18.23
C GLY A 39 16.46 -3.33 17.02
N ALA A 40 17.53 -4.09 17.25
CA ALA A 40 18.38 -4.62 16.20
C ALA A 40 17.65 -5.65 15.33
N PHE A 41 16.77 -6.46 15.92
CA PHE A 41 15.93 -7.39 15.17
C PHE A 41 14.99 -6.64 14.21
N PHE A 42 14.24 -5.65 14.69
CA PHE A 42 13.35 -4.86 13.84
C PHE A 42 14.11 -4.03 12.81
N TRP A 43 15.27 -3.48 13.17
CA TRP A 43 16.14 -2.76 12.24
C TRP A 43 16.62 -3.66 11.10
N ARG A 44 17.02 -4.92 11.37
CA ARG A 44 17.39 -5.89 10.33
C ARG A 44 16.22 -6.22 9.41
N LYS A 45 15.02 -6.39 9.97
CA LYS A 45 13.81 -6.66 9.17
C LYS A 45 13.43 -5.47 8.28
N ARG A 46 13.56 -4.25 8.79
CA ARG A 46 13.33 -3.03 8.01
C ARG A 46 14.36 -2.84 6.91
N MET A 47 15.64 -3.00 7.21
CA MET A 47 16.73 -2.97 6.23
C MET A 47 16.47 -3.93 5.08
N LEU A 48 16.13 -5.17 5.42
CA LEU A 48 15.81 -6.20 4.44
C LEU A 48 14.59 -5.83 3.59
N PHE A 49 13.55 -5.24 4.18
CA PHE A 49 12.39 -4.76 3.43
C PHE A 49 12.76 -3.64 2.46
N GLU A 50 13.47 -2.60 2.91
CA GLU A 50 13.86 -1.47 2.06
C GLU A 50 14.80 -1.89 0.93
N THR A 51 15.78 -2.77 1.19
CA THR A 51 16.66 -3.29 0.13
C THR A 51 15.89 -4.18 -0.85
N THR A 52 14.97 -5.01 -0.37
CA THR A 52 14.16 -5.88 -1.24
C THR A 52 13.21 -5.05 -2.09
N MET A 53 12.61 -3.99 -1.54
CA MET A 53 11.71 -3.10 -2.27
C MET A 53 12.48 -2.26 -3.31
N GLY A 54 13.64 -1.71 -2.93
CA GLY A 54 14.52 -1.01 -3.88
C GLY A 54 14.96 -1.92 -5.02
N LEU A 55 15.43 -3.13 -4.70
CA LEU A 55 15.76 -4.14 -5.72
C LEU A 55 14.52 -4.58 -6.51
N ALA A 56 13.33 -4.66 -5.92
CA ALA A 56 12.12 -5.04 -6.64
C ALA A 56 11.73 -4.01 -7.70
N LEU A 57 11.90 -2.71 -7.40
CA LEU A 57 11.56 -1.58 -8.27
C LEU A 57 12.55 -1.35 -9.42
N LEU A 58 13.80 -1.81 -9.30
CA LEU A 58 14.76 -1.74 -10.43
C LEU A 58 14.22 -2.49 -11.65
N GLU A 59 14.36 -1.92 -12.83
CA GLU A 59 13.96 -2.57 -14.07
C GLU A 59 14.82 -3.84 -14.30
N ARG A 60 14.28 -4.81 -15.06
CA ARG A 60 14.98 -6.09 -15.28
C ARG A 60 16.38 -5.92 -15.88
N TRP A 61 16.58 -4.88 -16.69
CA TRP A 61 17.85 -4.60 -17.36
C TRP A 61 18.96 -4.16 -16.39
N GLU A 62 18.64 -3.33 -15.39
CA GLU A 62 19.61 -2.89 -14.37
C GLU A 62 20.11 -4.06 -13.50
N LYS A 63 19.23 -5.04 -13.24
CA LYS A 63 19.58 -6.28 -12.55
C LYS A 63 20.51 -7.16 -13.36
N ILE A 64 20.33 -7.19 -14.68
CA ILE A 64 21.19 -7.94 -15.59
C ILE A 64 22.60 -7.33 -15.58
N LEU A 65 22.72 -6.00 -15.61
CA LEU A 65 24.02 -5.32 -15.55
C LEU A 65 24.79 -5.59 -14.24
N LEU A 66 24.09 -5.67 -13.10
CA LEU A 66 24.71 -6.08 -11.82
C LEU A 66 25.11 -7.56 -11.80
N SER A 67 24.35 -8.42 -12.48
CA SER A 67 24.67 -9.84 -12.58
C SER A 67 25.83 -10.13 -13.53
N GLU A 68 25.98 -9.33 -14.58
CA GLU A 68 27.00 -9.51 -15.62
C GLU A 68 28.42 -9.21 -15.12
N TYR A 69 28.56 -8.36 -14.08
CA TYR A 69 29.85 -8.11 -13.45
C TYR A 69 30.32 -9.26 -12.54
N SER A 70 29.43 -10.15 -12.11
CA SER A 70 29.71 -11.26 -11.19
C SER A 70 29.63 -12.61 -11.91
N SER A 71 30.63 -12.90 -12.72
CA SER A 71 30.85 -14.22 -13.30
C SER A 71 31.26 -15.24 -12.23
N ASP A 72 30.32 -15.72 -11.41
CA ASP A 72 30.36 -17.09 -10.87
C ASP A 72 29.03 -17.55 -10.23
N PRO A 73 28.62 -18.83 -10.39
CA PRO A 73 27.26 -19.30 -10.17
C PRO A 73 27.16 -20.15 -8.88
N SER A 74 26.37 -19.71 -7.89
CA SER A 74 25.98 -20.62 -6.80
C SER A 74 24.53 -20.44 -6.36
N LEU A 75 23.77 -21.51 -6.58
CA LEU A 75 22.33 -21.73 -6.44
C LEU A 75 21.71 -21.44 -5.07
N CYS A 76 22.50 -21.04 -4.06
CA CYS A 76 21.99 -20.78 -2.71
C CYS A 76 21.30 -19.39 -2.60
N MET A 77 21.80 -18.40 -3.36
CA MET A 77 21.24 -17.05 -3.36
C MET A 77 19.84 -16.99 -3.99
N TRP A 78 19.60 -17.80 -5.04
CA TRP A 78 18.29 -17.94 -5.67
C TRP A 78 17.23 -18.58 -4.75
N GLN A 79 17.62 -19.52 -3.88
CA GLN A 79 16.66 -20.20 -2.99
C GLN A 79 16.15 -19.26 -1.87
N CYS A 80 17.02 -18.39 -1.34
CA CYS A 80 16.64 -17.39 -0.33
C CYS A 80 15.87 -16.20 -0.94
N ASP A 81 16.25 -15.75 -2.14
CA ASP A 81 15.53 -14.69 -2.87
C ASP A 81 14.14 -15.13 -3.31
N LEU A 82 13.95 -16.38 -3.71
CA LEU A 82 12.64 -16.91 -4.12
C LEU A 82 11.69 -17.07 -2.93
N LEU A 83 12.21 -17.44 -1.76
CA LEU A 83 11.45 -17.53 -0.51
C LEU A 83 11.02 -16.15 0.01
N MET A 84 11.91 -15.15 -0.05
CA MET A 84 11.57 -13.77 0.31
C MET A 84 10.64 -13.11 -0.72
N ARG A 85 10.84 -13.33 -2.03
CA ARG A 85 9.91 -12.88 -3.08
C ARG A 85 8.52 -13.45 -2.89
N ARG A 86 8.39 -14.74 -2.57
CA ARG A 86 7.09 -15.37 -2.33
C ARG A 86 6.35 -14.74 -1.15
N GLY A 87 7.05 -14.46 -0.04
CA GLY A 87 6.46 -13.80 1.12
C GLY A 87 5.95 -12.38 0.85
N VAL A 88 6.76 -11.55 0.17
CA VAL A 88 6.36 -10.17 -0.17
C VAL A 88 5.17 -10.16 -1.14
N VAL A 89 5.19 -11.04 -2.12
CA VAL A 89 4.07 -11.19 -3.07
C VAL A 89 2.79 -11.60 -2.34
N ILE A 90 2.86 -12.53 -1.39
CA ILE A 90 1.69 -12.93 -0.58
C ILE A 90 1.14 -11.75 0.23
N ILE A 91 2.00 -10.92 0.83
CA ILE A 91 1.58 -9.75 1.62
C ILE A 91 0.91 -8.70 0.73
N LEU A 92 1.47 -8.45 -0.47
CA LEU A 92 0.88 -7.50 -1.42
C LEU A 92 -0.47 -8.00 -1.96
N TYR A 93 -0.57 -9.28 -2.31
CA TYR A 93 -1.83 -9.89 -2.73
C TYR A 93 -2.86 -9.91 -1.60
N SER A 94 -2.46 -10.17 -0.34
CA SER A 94 -3.40 -10.16 0.78
C SER A 94 -3.94 -8.76 1.06
N MET A 95 -3.10 -7.72 1.00
CA MET A 95 -3.57 -6.33 1.06
C MET A 95 -4.51 -5.97 -0.10
N LEU A 96 -4.15 -6.35 -1.33
CA LEU A 96 -4.98 -6.11 -2.51
C LEU A 96 -6.35 -6.79 -2.39
N ILE A 97 -6.39 -8.06 -1.96
CA ILE A 97 -7.62 -8.81 -1.77
C ILE A 97 -8.49 -8.18 -0.68
N LEU A 98 -7.90 -7.72 0.43
CA LEU A 98 -8.64 -6.99 1.47
C LEU A 98 -9.25 -5.69 0.93
N VAL A 99 -8.51 -4.94 0.13
CA VAL A 99 -9.00 -3.70 -0.51
C VAL A 99 -10.14 -4.00 -1.48
N VAL A 100 -9.99 -4.99 -2.36
CA VAL A 100 -11.04 -5.37 -3.33
C VAL A 100 -12.27 -5.92 -2.61
N THR A 101 -12.09 -6.73 -1.57
CA THR A 101 -13.20 -7.26 -0.76
C THR A 101 -13.92 -6.14 -0.01
N GLY A 102 -13.17 -5.18 0.54
CA GLY A 102 -13.71 -3.98 1.16
C GLY A 102 -14.51 -3.16 0.16
N LEU A 103 -13.96 -2.87 -1.01
CA LEU A 103 -14.66 -2.19 -2.11
C LEU A 103 -15.93 -2.94 -2.52
N TYR A 104 -15.86 -4.25 -2.72
CA TYR A 104 -17.02 -5.03 -3.15
C TYR A 104 -18.16 -5.04 -2.12
N LYS A 105 -17.83 -5.14 -0.81
CA LYS A 105 -18.85 -5.08 0.26
C LYS A 105 -19.38 -3.66 0.52
N TYR A 106 -18.52 -2.64 0.49
CA TYR A 106 -18.89 -1.28 0.87
C TYR A 106 -19.38 -0.42 -0.30
N ALA A 107 -18.97 -0.70 -1.55
CA ALA A 107 -19.42 0.04 -2.73
C ALA A 107 -20.95 0.02 -2.96
N PRO A 108 -21.67 -1.12 -2.86
CA PRO A 108 -23.12 -1.10 -3.11
C PRO A 108 -23.87 -0.26 -2.07
N GLN A 109 -23.41 -0.25 -0.82
CA GLN A 109 -23.99 0.59 0.23
C GLN A 109 -23.75 2.08 -0.02
N TYR A 110 -22.53 2.44 -0.44
CA TYR A 110 -22.20 3.83 -0.77
C TYR A 110 -22.86 4.34 -2.06
N ALA A 111 -23.08 3.47 -3.05
CA ALA A 111 -23.67 3.84 -4.33
C ALA A 111 -25.09 4.40 -4.19
N VAL A 112 -25.87 3.93 -3.21
CA VAL A 112 -27.22 4.44 -2.93
C VAL A 112 -27.17 5.88 -2.40
N PHE A 113 -26.29 6.14 -1.42
CA PHE A 113 -26.09 7.49 -0.87
C PHE A 113 -25.53 8.47 -1.91
N VAL A 114 -24.58 8.02 -2.74
CA VAL A 114 -24.02 8.85 -3.82
C VAL A 114 -25.09 9.11 -4.88
N LYS A 115 -25.92 8.14 -5.25
CA LYS A 115 -27.05 8.36 -6.17
C LYS A 115 -27.99 9.45 -5.68
N GLN A 116 -28.38 9.41 -4.40
CA GLN A 116 -29.29 10.41 -3.83
C GLN A 116 -28.67 11.81 -3.84
N ARG A 117 -27.39 11.92 -3.44
CA ARG A 117 -26.67 13.21 -3.46
C ARG A 117 -26.44 13.73 -4.87
N THR A 118 -26.04 12.88 -5.80
CA THR A 118 -25.81 13.27 -7.20
C THR A 118 -27.12 13.63 -7.89
N ALA A 119 -28.22 12.93 -7.59
CA ALA A 119 -29.55 13.31 -8.09
C ALA A 119 -29.97 14.68 -7.55
N TYR A 120 -29.71 14.97 -6.27
CA TYR A 120 -29.94 16.30 -5.70
C TYR A 120 -29.12 17.39 -6.39
N TYR A 121 -27.82 17.15 -6.63
CA TYR A 121 -26.96 18.13 -7.31
C TYR A 121 -27.29 18.33 -8.79
N ILE A 122 -27.77 17.28 -9.49
CA ILE A 122 -28.08 17.36 -10.93
C ILE A 122 -29.50 17.89 -11.18
N TYR A 123 -30.49 17.45 -10.40
CA TYR A 123 -31.90 17.76 -10.65
C TYR A 123 -32.49 18.79 -9.67
N GLY A 124 -31.75 19.15 -8.62
CA GLY A 124 -32.16 20.18 -7.65
C GLY A 124 -33.37 19.83 -6.79
N ASN A 125 -33.91 18.61 -6.90
CA ASN A 125 -35.08 18.15 -6.17
C ASN A 125 -34.79 16.81 -5.46
N GLU A 126 -35.25 16.65 -4.22
CA GLU A 126 -35.19 15.36 -3.53
C GLU A 126 -36.14 14.37 -4.24
N PRO A 127 -35.79 13.09 -4.41
CA PRO A 127 -36.67 12.12 -5.04
C PRO A 127 -37.89 11.92 -4.12
N GLU A 128 -38.97 12.64 -4.42
CA GLU A 128 -40.20 12.56 -3.65
C GLU A 128 -40.71 11.11 -3.56
N GLU A 129 -41.21 10.78 -2.37
CA GLU A 129 -41.96 9.59 -1.94
C GLU A 129 -42.93 9.01 -2.99
N ASN A 130 -43.37 9.85 -3.94
CA ASN A 130 -44.18 9.51 -5.10
C ASN A 130 -43.61 8.38 -5.98
N VAL A 131 -42.29 8.28 -6.17
CA VAL A 131 -41.70 7.18 -6.99
C VAL A 131 -41.84 5.84 -6.28
N GLY A 132 -41.64 5.82 -4.95
CA GLY A 132 -41.89 4.64 -4.13
C GLY A 132 -43.35 4.23 -4.17
N ARG A 133 -44.28 5.18 -4.04
CA ARG A 133 -45.73 4.94 -4.07
C ARG A 133 -46.22 4.37 -5.41
N VAL A 134 -45.67 4.83 -6.54
CA VAL A 134 -46.00 4.30 -7.87
C VAL A 134 -45.43 2.90 -8.06
N ALA A 135 -44.17 2.66 -7.67
CA ALA A 135 -43.58 1.33 -7.74
C ALA A 135 -44.35 0.31 -6.88
N ASP A 136 -44.75 0.72 -5.68
CA ASP A 136 -45.50 -0.11 -4.73
C ASP A 136 -46.94 -0.38 -5.22
N TRP A 137 -47.58 0.60 -5.88
CA TRP A 137 -48.85 0.38 -6.59
C TRP A 137 -48.72 -0.62 -7.75
N VAL A 138 -47.65 -0.53 -8.55
CA VAL A 138 -47.42 -1.44 -9.69
C VAL A 138 -47.19 -2.87 -9.20
N VAL A 139 -46.36 -3.05 -8.17
CA VAL A 139 -46.07 -4.37 -7.60
C VAL A 139 -47.34 -5.04 -7.07
N ARG A 140 -48.19 -4.31 -6.33
CA ARG A 140 -49.46 -4.87 -5.84
C ARG A 140 -50.39 -5.30 -6.98
N ASN A 141 -50.51 -4.49 -8.03
CA ASN A 141 -51.36 -4.84 -9.19
C ASN A 141 -50.81 -6.02 -10.00
N LEU A 142 -49.48 -6.17 -10.11
CA LEU A 142 -48.84 -7.28 -10.83
C LEU A 142 -48.88 -8.59 -10.06
N THR A 143 -48.90 -8.53 -8.73
CA THR A 143 -48.87 -9.72 -7.86
C THR A 143 -50.28 -10.29 -7.63
N GLY A 144 -51.33 -9.54 -8.00
CA GLY A 144 -52.72 -10.03 -7.99
C GLY A 144 -53.32 -10.25 -6.61
N GLU A 145 -52.69 -9.72 -5.56
CA GLU A 145 -53.26 -9.69 -4.22
C GLU A 145 -54.27 -8.53 -4.14
N LEU A 146 -55.54 -8.86 -4.37
CA LEU A 146 -56.71 -8.03 -4.06
C LEU A 146 -57.24 -8.36 -2.67
#